data_AF-A0A182JYM1-F1
#
_entry.id   AF-A0A182JYM1-F1
#
_cell.length_a   1.000
_cell.length_b   1.000
_cell.length_c   1.000
_cell.angle_alpha   90.00
_cell.angle_beta   90.00
_cell.angle_gamma   90.00
#
_symmetry.space_group_name_H-M   'P 1'
#
loop_
_entity.id
_entity.type
_entity.pdbx_description
1 polymer ?
#
loop_
_entity_poly.entity_id
_entity_poly.type
_entity_poly.pdbx_seq_one_letter_code
_entity_poly.pdbx_strand_id
1 'polypeptide(L)' 'MMTERRSDFVLKSGYMVKRSQNKKRFTPVNYKTRWFELTRFYLSYYDIGNLEVSVFGPRSGANATMPKNDVR' A
#
# COMPACT_ATOMS: atom_id res chain seq x y z
N MET A 1 20.34 -9.61 17.32
CA MET A 1 19.19 -8.97 17.98
C MET A 1 18.60 -7.97 17.00
N MET A 2 17.44 -8.26 16.41
CA MET A 2 16.68 -7.29 15.63
C MET A 2 16.31 -6.16 16.59
N THR A 3 16.91 -4.98 16.41
CA THR A 3 16.35 -3.79 17.03
C THR A 3 15.00 -3.56 16.36
N GLU A 4 13.91 -3.79 17.09
CA GLU A 4 12.60 -3.25 16.72
C GLU A 4 12.76 -1.73 16.72
N ARG A 5 13.12 -1.20 15.56
CA ARG A 5 13.31 0.23 15.37
C ARG A 5 11.94 0.83 15.53
N ARG A 6 11.72 1.57 16.62
CA ARG A 6 10.55 2.45 16.88
C ARG A 6 10.07 3.25 15.65
N SER A 7 10.93 3.37 14.65
CA SER A 7 10.70 3.83 13.29
C SER A 7 9.50 3.23 12.56
N ASP A 8 9.21 1.95 12.79
CA ASP A 8 8.20 1.20 12.03
C ASP A 8 6.80 1.31 12.67
N PHE A 9 6.66 2.10 13.73
CA PHE A 9 5.38 2.34 14.37
C PHE A 9 4.45 3.16 13.46
N VAL A 10 3.27 2.61 13.20
CA VAL A 10 2.20 3.26 12.45
C VAL A 10 1.58 4.36 13.32
N LEU A 11 1.79 5.62 12.92
CA LEU A 11 1.24 6.81 13.58
C LEU A 11 -0.25 6.97 13.30
N LYS A 12 -0.68 6.62 12.08
CA LYS A 12 -2.07 6.68 11.67
C LYS A 12 -2.33 5.68 10.57
N SER A 13 -3.47 5.02 10.64
CA SER A 13 -3.98 4.18 9.57
C SER A 13 -5.45 4.47 9.29
N GLY A 14 -5.90 4.14 8.08
CA GLY A 14 -7.30 4.31 7.72
C GLY A 14 -7.59 4.21 6.22
N TYR A 15 -8.87 4.12 5.90
CA TYR A 15 -9.36 4.15 4.53
C TYR A 15 -9.34 5.55 3.96
N MET A 16 -8.73 5.71 2.79
CA MET A 16 -8.75 6.96 2.03
C MET A 16 -8.85 6.68 0.53
N VAL A 17 -9.30 7.66 -0.24
CA VAL A 17 -9.35 7.58 -1.71
C VAL A 17 -8.06 8.15 -2.29
N LYS A 18 -7.26 7.32 -2.96
CA LYS A 18 -6.06 7.74 -3.70
C LYS A 18 -6.44 8.19 -5.11
N ARG A 19 -6.00 9.39 -5.50
CA ARG A 19 -6.04 9.87 -6.89
C ARG A 19 -4.74 9.46 -7.60
N SER A 20 -4.83 8.84 -8.79
CA SER A 20 -3.65 8.56 -9.61
C SER A 20 -3.09 9.83 -10.23
N GLN A 21 -1.77 9.91 -10.37
CA GLN A 21 -1.17 10.91 -11.25
C GLN A 21 -1.44 10.52 -12.70
N ASN A 22 -2.10 11.40 -13.44
CA ASN A 22 -2.33 11.19 -14.86
C ASN A 22 -1.05 11.50 -15.63
N LYS A 23 -0.63 10.57 -16.49
CA LYS A 23 0.54 10.75 -17.37
C LYS A 23 0.22 11.62 -18.60
N LYS A 24 -1.05 11.78 -18.95
CA LYS A 24 -1.53 12.57 -20.11
C LYS A 24 -2.59 13.57 -19.68
N ARG A 25 -2.69 14.70 -20.39
CA ARG A 25 -3.54 15.84 -20.01
C ARG A 25 -5.05 15.56 -20.09
N PHE A 26 -5.49 14.67 -20.98
CA PHE A 26 -6.90 14.41 -21.28
C PHE A 26 -7.37 13.00 -20.92
N THR A 27 -6.65 12.29 -20.07
CA THR A 27 -7.13 10.98 -19.58
C THR A 27 -8.07 11.15 -18.40
N PRO A 28 -9.11 10.31 -18.28
CA PRO A 28 -9.90 10.22 -17.06
C PRO A 28 -9.00 9.98 -15.84
N VAL A 29 -9.32 10.65 -14.75
CA VAL A 29 -8.57 10.53 -13.49
C VAL A 29 -9.03 9.26 -12.77
N ASN A 30 -8.09 8.41 -12.36
CA ASN A 30 -8.41 7.20 -11.60
C ASN A 30 -8.42 7.48 -10.09
N TYR A 31 -9.53 7.13 -9.44
CA TYR A 31 -9.70 7.21 -8.00
C TYR A 31 -9.92 5.80 -7.45
N LYS A 32 -9.15 5.41 -6.43
CA LYS A 32 -9.34 4.11 -5.78
C LYS A 32 -9.23 4.22 -4.26
N THR A 33 -10.13 3.57 -3.55
CA THR A 33 -10.04 3.41 -2.09
C THR A 33 -8.89 2.46 -1.74
N ARG A 34 -8.09 2.85 -0.74
CA ARG A 34 -6.94 2.09 -0.24
C ARG A 34 -6.88 2.20 1.28
N TRP A 35 -6.28 1.19 1.91
CA TRP A 35 -5.84 1.30 3.29
C TRP A 35 -4.48 1.99 3.31
N PHE A 36 -4.35 3.07 4.06
CA PHE A 36 -3.09 3.81 4.21
C PHE A 36 -2.50 3.60 5.58
N GLU A 37 -1.18 3.50 5.64
CA GLU A 37 -0.42 3.46 6.89
C GLU A 37 0.69 4.51 6.81
N LEU A 38 0.67 5.41 7.79
CA LEU A 38 1.66 6.45 7.95
C LEU A 38 2.60 6.06 9.08
N THR A 39 3.88 5.94 8.78
CA THR A 39 4.96 5.87 9.77
C THR A 39 5.69 7.22 9.82
N ARG A 40 6.76 7.31 10.62
CA ARG A 40 7.61 8.52 10.63
C ARG A 40 8.34 8.74 9.32
N PHE A 41 8.56 7.68 8.54
CA PHE A 41 9.45 7.70 7.38
C PHE A 41 8.72 7.51 6.06
N TYR A 42 7.62 6.77 6.08
CA TYR A 42 6.93 6.33 4.86
C TYR A 42 5.42 6.48 5.00
N LEU A 43 4.78 6.80 3.88
CA LEU A 43 3.35 6.65 3.70
C LEU A 43 3.12 5.51 2.71
N SER A 44 2.64 4.38 3.21
CA SER A 44 2.39 3.19 2.42
C SER A 44 0.89 3.00 2.21
N TYR A 45 0.50 2.34 1.13
CA TYR A 45 -0.89 2.01 0.86
C TYR A 45 -1.04 0.61 0.31
N TYR A 46 -2.17 0.00 0.64
CA TYR A 46 -2.49 -1.39 0.30
C TYR A 46 -3.81 -1.48 -0.47
N ASP A 47 -3.80 -2.32 -1.50
CA ASP A 47 -4.97 -2.64 -2.31
C ASP A 47 -5.85 -3.63 -1.54
N ILE A 48 -7.05 -3.21 -1.18
CA ILE A 48 -7.98 -4.03 -0.37
C ILE A 48 -8.53 -5.22 -1.17
N GLY A 49 -8.60 -5.09 -2.50
CA GLY A 49 -9.12 -6.14 -3.39
C GLY A 49 -8.16 -7.29 -3.67
N ASN A 50 -6.89 -7.20 -3.25
CA ASN A 50 -5.89 -8.25 -3.41
C ASN A 50 -5.60 -9.00 -2.11
N LEU A 51 -6.36 -8.73 -1.05
CA LEU A 51 -6.34 -9.50 0.19
C LEU A 51 -7.15 -10.80 -0.01
N GLU A 52 -6.84 -11.57 -1.05
CA GLU A 52 -7.17 -12.99 -1.06
C GLU A 52 -6.27 -13.64 -0.02
N VAL A 53 -6.78 -13.64 1.21
CA VAL A 53 -6.51 -14.52 2.33
C VAL A 53 -5.50 -15.61 1.98
N SER A 54 -4.20 -15.31 2.09
CA SER A 54 -3.11 -16.30 2.14
C SER A 54 -3.09 -17.02 3.49
N VAL A 55 -4.26 -17.27 4.08
CA VAL A 55 -4.39 -17.91 5.41
C VAL A 55 -4.56 -19.43 5.28
N PHE A 56 -4.78 -19.99 4.09
CA PHE A 56 -4.82 -21.46 3.93
C PHE A 56 -4.20 -21.98 2.63
N GLY A 57 -2.93 -22.40 2.71
CA GLY A 57 -2.34 -23.43 1.84
C GLY A 57 -1.33 -22.95 0.79
N PRO A 58 -0.31 -23.77 0.45
CA PRO A 58 0.70 -23.39 -0.52
C PRO A 58 0.12 -23.54 -1.93
N ARG A 59 -0.01 -22.44 -2.67
CA ARG A 59 -0.18 -22.51 -4.13
C ARG A 59 0.77 -21.54 -4.82
N SER A 60 1.77 -22.16 -5.42
CA SER A 60 2.36 -21.84 -6.73
C SER A 60 1.97 -20.50 -7.36
N GLY A 61 2.96 -19.60 -7.39
CA GLY A 61 3.20 -18.67 -8.50
C GLY A 61 2.11 -17.66 -8.87
N ALA A 62 2.11 -16.49 -8.23
CA ALA A 62 1.69 -15.23 -8.86
C ALA A 62 2.17 -14.01 -8.04
N ASN A 63 3.11 -13.26 -8.61
CA ASN A 63 3.52 -11.89 -8.31
C ASN A 63 2.94 -11.22 -7.04
N ALA A 64 3.67 -11.34 -5.92
CA ALA A 64 3.54 -10.41 -4.81
C ALA A 64 3.93 -9.00 -5.31
N THR A 65 2.94 -8.16 -5.60
CA THR A 65 3.21 -6.76 -5.94
C THR A 65 3.63 -6.05 -4.66
N MET A 66 4.94 -5.77 -4.54
CA MET A 66 5.53 -4.99 -3.46
C MET A 66 4.75 -3.69 -3.20
N PRO A 67 4.55 -3.26 -1.94
CA PRO A 67 3.97 -1.96 -1.63
C PRO A 67 4.82 -0.86 -2.28
N LYS A 68 4.18 0.03 -3.04
CA LYS A 68 4.86 1.16 -3.65
C LYS A 68 5.08 2.22 -2.58
N ASN A 69 6.31 2.33 -2.09
CA ASN A 69 6.74 3.42 -1.22
C ASN A 69 6.84 4.71 -2.07
N ASP A 70 5.98 5.70 -1.79
CA ASP A 70 6.15 7.05 -2.32
C ASP A 70 7.25 7.74 -1.48
N VAL A 71 8.47 7.73 -2.00
CA VAL A 71 9.55 8.61 -1.51
C VAL A 71 9.43 9.91 -2.29
N ARG A 72 9.28 11.03 -1.57
CA ARG A 72 9.27 12.37 -2.17
C ARG A 72 10.59 12.69 -2.86
#